data_AF-A0A0P7BCM5-F1
#
_entry.id   AF-A0A0P7BCM5-F1
#
_cell.length_a   1.000
_cell.length_b   1.000
_cell.length_c   1.000
_cell.angle_alpha   90.00
_cell.angle_beta   90.00
_cell.angle_gamma   90.00
#
_symmetry.space_group_name_H-M   'P 1'
#
loop_
_entity.id
_entity.type
_entity.pdbx_description
1 polymer ?
#
loop_
_entity_poly.entity_id
_entity_poly.type
_entity_poly.pdbx_seq_one_letter_code
_entity_poly.pdbx_strand_id
1 'polypeptide(L)'
;MKAEGSAKLRAPTNLVNPSKPDTHEEPDSLSIDTSSTICVLHPTSETARLVAQHLLDEDSPYAFVKASGIKQFRDKDSPQNLDYKLHPDLDFHLESLSRHDVGDCATILNISTKPKNPAVGYTFGRHPSRCDIALVNDPHRRISNMHFSISINEDGTPIIEHHLTNGTVVDGQMLDRNLTAKGKTGPTVTKLTLVSGMVVNIPLHDVTLDLKFRVQTPNRDVIQKEIYAQNAKNFLI
;
A
#
# COMPACT_ATOMS: atom_id res chain seq x y z
N MET A 1 21.45 -86.84 16.21
CA MET A 1 20.11 -87.46 16.33
C MET A 1 19.12 -86.36 16.68
N LYS A 2 17.99 -86.34 15.96
CA LYS A 2 16.94 -85.31 16.00
C LYS A 2 16.26 -85.21 17.37
N ALA A 3 15.80 -84.00 17.71
CA ALA A 3 14.55 -83.81 18.45
C ALA A 3 13.89 -82.48 18.00
N GLU A 4 12.71 -82.61 17.41
CA GLU A 4 11.74 -81.53 17.18
C GLU A 4 10.98 -81.25 18.49
N GLY A 5 10.47 -80.02 18.68
CA GLY A 5 9.63 -79.71 19.83
C GLY A 5 9.14 -78.26 19.94
N SER A 6 8.16 -77.92 19.09
CA SER A 6 6.94 -77.13 19.37
C SER A 6 6.96 -75.74 20.03
N ALA A 7 6.19 -74.85 19.40
CA ALA A 7 6.01 -73.42 19.61
C ALA A 7 5.38 -72.97 20.95
N LYS A 8 5.65 -71.71 21.31
CA LYS A 8 4.70 -70.85 22.05
C LYS A 8 4.82 -69.37 21.67
N LEU A 9 3.64 -68.77 21.49
CA LEU A 9 3.26 -67.42 21.06
C LEU A 9 4.11 -66.24 21.59
N ARG A 10 4.34 -65.24 20.72
CA ARG A 10 4.44 -63.81 21.11
C ARG A 10 3.59 -62.94 20.18
N ALA A 11 2.82 -62.05 20.79
CA ALA A 11 1.87 -61.11 20.21
C ALA A 11 2.58 -59.90 19.54
N PRO A 12 1.89 -59.13 18.67
CA PRO A 12 2.51 -58.29 17.66
C PRO A 12 3.08 -56.96 18.19
N THR A 13 4.24 -56.61 17.64
CA THR A 13 4.96 -55.35 17.80
C THR A 13 4.13 -54.18 17.25
N ASN A 14 3.80 -53.21 18.10
CA ASN A 14 3.21 -51.94 17.69
C ASN A 14 4.18 -51.18 16.78
N LEU A 15 3.72 -50.87 15.55
CA LEU A 15 4.35 -49.88 14.67
C LEU A 15 4.31 -48.51 15.37
N VAL A 16 5.47 -48.01 15.75
CA VAL A 16 5.69 -46.60 16.08
C VAL A 16 5.90 -45.87 14.75
N ASN A 17 4.94 -45.04 14.35
CA ASN A 17 5.12 -44.04 13.31
C ASN A 17 6.10 -42.97 13.81
N PRO A 18 7.24 -42.72 13.14
CA PRO A 18 8.00 -41.50 13.38
C PRO A 18 7.38 -40.38 12.54
N SER A 19 6.52 -39.58 13.15
CA SER A 19 6.10 -38.30 12.57
C SER A 19 7.33 -37.41 12.43
N LYS A 20 7.78 -37.18 11.19
CA LYS A 20 8.67 -36.07 10.84
C LYS A 20 7.98 -34.75 11.20
N PRO A 21 8.65 -33.80 11.85
CA PRO A 21 8.23 -32.41 11.78
C PRO A 21 8.70 -31.86 10.43
N ASP A 22 7.78 -31.79 9.48
CA ASP A 22 7.95 -30.97 8.29
C ASP A 22 7.83 -29.51 8.73
N THR A 23 8.95 -28.89 9.13
CA THR A 23 9.04 -27.44 9.24
C THR A 23 9.20 -26.88 7.82
N HIS A 24 8.11 -26.88 7.07
CA HIS A 24 7.94 -25.95 5.97
C HIS A 24 7.62 -24.60 6.59
N GLU A 25 8.65 -23.77 6.82
CA GLU A 25 8.43 -22.32 6.87
C GLU A 25 8.07 -21.90 5.44
N GLU A 26 6.78 -21.98 5.12
CA GLU A 26 6.24 -21.15 4.06
C GLU A 26 6.56 -19.69 4.41
N PRO A 27 6.94 -18.84 3.44
CA PRO A 27 7.18 -17.44 3.70
C PRO A 27 5.87 -16.81 4.18
N ASP A 28 5.74 -16.68 5.50
CA ASP A 28 4.66 -15.97 6.15
C ASP A 28 4.57 -14.58 5.53
N SER A 29 3.47 -14.37 4.82
CA SER A 29 2.96 -13.09 4.32
C SER A 29 3.53 -11.87 5.07
N LEU A 30 4.22 -10.98 4.33
CA LEU A 30 5.05 -9.88 4.85
C LEU A 30 4.37 -9.11 6.00
N SER A 31 4.86 -9.32 7.22
CA SER A 31 4.65 -8.34 8.28
C SER A 31 5.34 -7.03 7.87
N ILE A 32 4.65 -5.90 8.06
CA ILE A 32 5.23 -4.61 7.74
C ILE A 32 6.39 -4.30 8.70
N ASP A 33 7.58 -4.01 8.17
CA ASP A 33 8.68 -3.53 9.01
C ASP A 33 8.39 -2.11 9.50
N THR A 34 7.83 -2.02 10.70
CA THR A 34 7.46 -0.75 11.34
C THR A 34 8.67 0.14 11.64
N SER A 35 9.88 -0.44 11.72
CA SER A 35 11.12 0.29 12.02
C SER A 35 11.68 1.04 10.81
N SER A 36 11.29 0.64 9.59
CA SER A 36 11.70 1.30 8.34
C SER A 36 10.55 2.00 7.62
N THR A 37 9.30 1.60 7.88
CA THR A 37 8.12 2.19 7.25
C THR A 37 7.90 3.62 7.71
N ILE A 38 7.78 4.56 6.77
CA ILE A 38 7.36 5.95 7.00
C ILE A 38 5.85 5.99 7.20
N CYS A 39 5.10 5.53 6.19
CA CYS A 39 3.66 5.43 6.22
C CYS A 39 3.15 4.42 5.20
N VAL A 40 1.91 3.97 5.41
CA VAL A 40 1.11 3.16 4.49
C VAL A 40 -0.03 4.02 3.97
N LEU A 41 -0.25 3.96 2.66
CA LEU A 41 -1.35 4.62 1.97
C LEU A 41 -2.36 3.55 1.55
N HIS A 42 -3.48 3.49 2.27
CA HIS A 42 -4.58 2.57 1.98
C HIS A 42 -5.49 3.17 0.92
N PRO A 43 -5.68 2.53 -0.23
CA PRO A 43 -6.61 3.03 -1.25
C PRO A 43 -8.05 2.91 -0.74
N THR A 44 -8.79 4.02 -0.77
CA THR A 44 -10.20 4.09 -0.31
C THR A 44 -11.20 4.38 -1.42
N SER A 45 -10.70 4.72 -2.61
CA SER A 45 -11.46 4.90 -3.86
C SER A 45 -11.06 3.85 -4.88
N GLU A 46 -11.93 3.50 -5.81
CA GLU A 46 -11.64 2.53 -6.88
C GLU A 46 -10.39 2.89 -7.69
N THR A 47 -10.28 4.14 -8.15
CA THR A 47 -9.11 4.60 -8.91
C THR A 47 -7.80 4.44 -8.14
N ALA A 48 -7.83 4.60 -6.82
CA ALA A 48 -6.64 4.43 -5.97
C ALA A 48 -6.27 2.95 -5.82
N ARG A 49 -7.26 2.05 -5.83
CA ARG A 49 -7.03 0.60 -5.80
C ARG A 49 -6.37 0.13 -7.09
N LEU A 50 -6.80 0.67 -8.23
CA LEU A 50 -6.14 0.42 -9.52
C LEU A 50 -4.68 0.86 -9.53
N VAL A 51 -4.35 1.99 -8.90
CA VAL A 51 -2.94 2.41 -8.72
C VAL A 51 -2.17 1.39 -7.88
N ALA A 52 -2.69 0.98 -6.73
CA ALA A 52 -2.03 0.01 -5.86
C ALA A 52 -1.84 -1.36 -6.53
N GLN A 53 -2.82 -1.77 -7.33
CA GLN A 53 -2.75 -2.97 -8.14
C GLN A 53 -1.69 -2.86 -9.24
N HIS A 54 -1.66 -1.76 -9.98
CA HIS A 54 -0.65 -1.56 -11.01
C HIS A 54 0.77 -1.64 -10.43
N LEU A 55 0.98 -1.11 -9.22
CA LEU A 55 2.25 -1.27 -8.50
C LEU A 55 2.58 -2.73 -8.19
N LEU A 56 1.59 -3.57 -7.86
CA LEU A 56 1.80 -5.00 -7.65
C LEU A 56 2.16 -5.72 -8.95
N ASP A 57 1.45 -5.42 -10.03
CA ASP A 57 1.68 -6.07 -11.32
C ASP A 57 3.06 -5.73 -11.90
N GLU A 58 3.59 -4.55 -11.56
CA GLU A 58 4.95 -4.11 -11.91
C GLU A 58 6.04 -4.59 -10.94
N ASP A 59 5.70 -5.41 -9.93
CA ASP A 59 6.61 -5.84 -8.85
C ASP A 59 7.32 -4.64 -8.18
N SER A 60 6.56 -3.58 -7.97
CA SER A 60 7.07 -2.32 -7.45
C SER A 60 7.49 -2.46 -5.98
N PRO A 61 8.65 -1.89 -5.57
CA PRO A 61 9.09 -1.92 -4.17
C PRO A 61 8.19 -1.10 -3.22
N TYR A 62 7.22 -0.35 -3.77
CA TYR A 62 6.23 0.41 -3.00
C TYR A 62 4.92 -0.35 -2.82
N ALA A 63 4.74 -1.50 -3.49
CA ALA A 63 3.55 -2.31 -3.38
C ALA A 63 3.57 -3.14 -2.10
N PHE A 64 2.40 -3.30 -1.47
CA PHE A 64 2.23 -4.14 -0.30
C PHE A 64 0.90 -4.87 -0.35
N VAL A 65 0.93 -6.16 -0.02
CA VAL A 65 -0.27 -6.97 0.16
C VAL A 65 -0.37 -7.30 1.63
N LYS A 66 -1.50 -6.95 2.25
CA LYS A 66 -1.79 -7.29 3.63
C LYS A 66 -2.04 -8.80 3.73
N ALA A 67 -1.42 -9.40 4.73
CA ALA A 67 -1.69 -10.75 5.21
C ALA A 67 -3.09 -10.88 5.85
N SER A 68 -4.19 -10.58 5.14
CA SER A 68 -5.53 -10.98 5.60
C SER A 68 -6.00 -12.21 4.85
N GLY A 69 -5.67 -13.38 5.40
CA GLY A 69 -6.51 -14.57 5.46
C GLY A 69 -7.42 -14.88 4.26
N ILE A 70 -7.10 -15.99 3.59
CA ILE A 70 -8.05 -16.89 2.95
C ILE A 70 -9.37 -16.98 3.77
N LYS A 71 -10.45 -16.39 3.22
CA LYS A 71 -11.90 -16.56 3.53
C LYS A 71 -12.43 -16.35 4.96
N GLN A 72 -13.35 -15.38 5.07
CA GLN A 72 -14.68 -15.38 5.74
C GLN A 72 -14.92 -13.94 6.24
N PHE A 73 -15.75 -13.10 5.59
CA PHE A 73 -17.21 -13.17 5.58
C PHE A 73 -17.76 -12.84 4.18
N ARG A 74 -18.13 -13.87 3.42
CA ARG A 74 -19.21 -13.71 2.43
C ARG A 74 -20.51 -13.78 3.23
N ASP A 75 -21.15 -12.64 3.48
CA ASP A 75 -22.59 -12.66 3.71
C ASP A 75 -23.22 -13.16 2.42
N LYS A 76 -23.85 -14.35 2.48
CA LYS A 76 -24.49 -14.98 1.32
C LYS A 76 -25.75 -14.25 0.85
N ASP A 77 -26.15 -13.17 1.53
CA ASP A 77 -27.42 -12.47 1.31
C ASP A 77 -27.27 -10.99 0.91
N SER A 78 -26.12 -10.57 0.35
CA SER A 78 -26.02 -9.24 -0.29
C SER A 78 -26.25 -9.34 -1.80
N PRO A 79 -27.44 -8.97 -2.31
CA PRO A 79 -27.68 -8.89 -3.75
C PRO A 79 -27.14 -7.57 -4.28
N GLN A 80 -25.86 -7.51 -4.63
CA GLN A 80 -25.34 -6.44 -5.48
C GLN A 80 -24.39 -7.00 -6.53
N ASN A 81 -25.01 -7.69 -7.48
CA ASN A 81 -24.60 -7.61 -8.88
C ASN A 81 -24.90 -6.16 -9.30
N LEU A 82 -23.95 -5.22 -9.15
CA LEU A 82 -24.15 -3.92 -9.77
C LEU A 82 -23.79 -4.03 -11.24
N ASP A 83 -24.85 -4.01 -12.02
CA ASP A 83 -24.88 -3.79 -13.44
C ASP A 83 -24.46 -2.33 -13.69
N TYR A 84 -23.16 -2.04 -13.64
CA TYR A 84 -22.63 -0.72 -13.97
C TYR A 84 -22.51 -0.62 -15.49
N LYS A 85 -23.10 0.42 -16.08
CA LYS A 85 -22.77 0.82 -17.45
C LYS A 85 -21.31 1.29 -17.48
N LEU A 86 -20.44 0.35 -17.79
CA LEU A 86 -19.01 0.52 -18.02
C LEU A 86 -18.79 1.53 -19.16
N HIS A 87 -17.81 2.43 -18.98
CA HIS A 87 -17.33 3.26 -20.08
C HIS A 87 -16.50 2.35 -20.99
N PRO A 88 -16.75 2.31 -22.31
CA PRO A 88 -16.18 1.32 -23.24
C PRO A 88 -14.64 1.33 -23.34
N ASP A 89 -13.98 2.33 -22.75
CA ASP A 89 -12.52 2.49 -22.76
C ASP A 89 -11.83 1.81 -21.56
N LEU A 90 -12.59 1.36 -20.54
CA LEU A 90 -12.09 0.68 -19.34
C LEU A 90 -12.11 -0.87 -19.44
N ASP A 91 -12.76 -1.42 -20.47
CA ASP A 91 -13.04 -2.86 -20.60
C ASP A 91 -11.78 -3.72 -20.82
N PHE A 92 -10.75 -3.22 -21.52
CA PHE A 92 -9.65 -4.07 -21.94
C PHE A 92 -8.62 -4.37 -20.84
N HIS A 93 -8.54 -3.52 -19.80
CA HIS A 93 -7.53 -3.67 -18.76
C HIS A 93 -8.07 -4.32 -17.49
N LEU A 94 -9.37 -4.20 -17.21
CA LEU A 94 -9.97 -4.67 -15.95
C LEU A 94 -10.09 -6.21 -15.88
N GLU A 95 -10.34 -6.89 -17.01
CA GLU A 95 -10.45 -8.35 -17.03
C GLU A 95 -9.12 -9.06 -16.72
N SER A 96 -7.97 -8.45 -17.03
CA SER A 96 -6.65 -9.02 -16.74
C SER A 96 -6.23 -8.83 -15.27
N LEU A 97 -6.89 -7.93 -14.55
CA LEU A 97 -6.50 -7.46 -13.22
C LEU A 97 -7.28 -8.16 -12.09
N SER A 98 -8.20 -9.07 -12.39
CA SER A 98 -9.07 -9.69 -11.38
C SER A 98 -8.41 -10.82 -10.54
N ARG A 99 -7.10 -10.78 -10.28
CA ARG A 99 -6.36 -11.87 -9.60
C ARG A 99 -5.98 -11.67 -8.13
N HIS A 100 -6.21 -10.49 -7.55
CA HIS A 100 -6.05 -10.27 -6.11
C HIS A 100 -7.31 -9.58 -5.59
N ASP A 101 -7.78 -9.99 -4.41
CA ASP A 101 -8.90 -9.31 -3.75
C ASP A 101 -8.47 -7.85 -3.53
N VAL A 102 -9.04 -6.93 -4.32
CA VAL A 102 -8.60 -5.55 -4.54
C VAL A 102 -8.63 -4.72 -3.23
N GLY A 103 -9.14 -5.29 -2.14
CA GLY A 103 -9.19 -4.73 -0.80
C GLY A 103 -7.94 -4.95 0.07
N ASP A 104 -6.98 -5.78 -0.32
CA ASP A 104 -5.82 -6.12 0.51
C ASP A 104 -4.50 -5.45 0.08
N CYS A 105 -4.50 -4.64 -0.99
CA CYS A 105 -3.29 -3.94 -1.46
C CYS A 105 -3.18 -2.50 -0.93
N ALA A 106 -1.96 -2.09 -0.62
CA ALA A 106 -1.63 -0.74 -0.19
C ALA A 106 -0.28 -0.30 -0.77
N THR A 107 0.00 1.01 -0.66
CA THR A 107 1.31 1.56 -1.02
C THR A 107 2.09 1.86 0.24
N ILE A 108 3.31 1.32 0.36
CA ILE A 108 4.20 1.57 1.50
C ILE A 108 5.35 2.48 1.08
N LEU A 109 5.62 3.49 1.91
CA LEU A 109 6.82 4.31 1.83
C LEU A 109 7.76 3.89 2.96
N ASN A 110 8.99 3.51 2.63
CA ASN A 110 9.99 2.97 3.56
C ASN A 110 11.28 3.77 3.46
N ILE A 111 11.88 4.15 4.59
CA ILE A 111 13.22 4.77 4.66
C ILE A 111 14.27 3.93 3.90
N SER A 112 14.15 2.60 3.97
CA SER A 112 15.06 1.67 3.31
C SER A 112 14.96 1.70 1.78
N THR A 113 13.84 2.15 1.21
CA THR A 113 13.64 2.27 -0.24
C THR A 113 13.91 3.71 -0.66
N LYS A 114 15.01 3.98 -1.36
CA LYS A 114 15.32 5.36 -1.77
C LYS A 114 14.31 5.86 -2.81
N PRO A 115 13.75 7.07 -2.65
CA PRO A 115 12.99 7.70 -3.71
C PRO A 115 13.91 8.09 -4.87
N LYS A 116 13.34 8.19 -6.08
CA LYS A 116 14.01 8.64 -7.31
C LYS A 116 14.68 10.00 -7.13
N ASN A 117 14.08 10.88 -6.34
CA ASN A 117 14.66 12.18 -5.96
C ASN A 117 14.64 12.37 -4.43
N PRO A 118 15.74 12.01 -3.73
CA PRO A 118 15.85 12.15 -2.27
C PRO A 118 15.59 13.56 -1.75
N ALA A 119 15.94 14.61 -2.50
CA ALA A 119 15.73 15.99 -2.08
C ALA A 119 14.24 16.39 -2.00
N VAL A 120 13.36 15.64 -2.66
CA VAL A 120 11.91 15.92 -2.74
C VAL A 120 11.07 14.88 -1.99
N GLY A 121 11.60 13.67 -1.78
CA GLY A 121 10.87 12.54 -1.21
C GLY A 121 10.20 11.65 -2.27
N TYR A 122 9.25 10.82 -1.84
CA TYR A 122 8.50 9.94 -2.74
C TYR A 122 7.50 10.76 -3.53
N THR A 123 7.67 10.76 -4.85
CA THR A 123 6.93 11.61 -5.77
C THR A 123 5.76 10.85 -6.40
N PHE A 124 4.61 11.51 -6.43
CA PHE A 124 3.36 10.99 -6.98
C PHE A 124 2.94 11.86 -8.16
N GLY A 125 2.56 11.24 -9.28
CA GLY A 125 2.13 11.98 -10.47
C GLY A 125 1.97 11.08 -11.68
N ARG A 126 1.59 11.65 -12.81
CA ARG A 126 1.32 10.86 -14.03
C ARG A 126 2.56 10.42 -14.81
N HIS A 127 3.76 10.89 -14.46
CA HIS A 127 4.97 10.63 -15.24
C HIS A 127 5.80 9.48 -14.63
N PRO A 128 5.69 8.23 -15.13
CA PRO A 128 6.27 7.07 -14.47
C PRO A 128 7.80 7.12 -14.34
N SER A 129 8.50 7.72 -15.31
CA SER A 129 9.95 7.87 -15.19
C SER A 129 10.42 8.96 -14.20
N ARG A 130 9.54 9.89 -13.81
CA ARG A 130 9.87 10.98 -12.87
C ARG A 130 9.29 10.77 -11.48
N CYS A 131 8.20 10.02 -11.38
CA CYS A 131 7.50 9.75 -10.13
C CYS A 131 7.84 8.36 -9.59
N ASP A 132 7.98 8.26 -8.28
CA ASP A 132 8.10 6.98 -7.58
C ASP A 132 6.82 6.16 -7.73
N ILE A 133 5.66 6.82 -7.54
CA ILE A 133 4.34 6.24 -7.74
C ILE A 133 3.68 6.92 -8.94
N ALA A 134 3.45 6.14 -9.99
CA ALA A 134 2.71 6.57 -11.16
C ALA A 134 1.20 6.52 -10.88
N LEU A 135 0.55 7.68 -10.89
CA LEU A 135 -0.91 7.79 -10.79
C LEU A 135 -1.51 7.60 -12.19
N VAL A 136 -2.01 6.39 -12.43
CA VAL A 136 -2.63 5.98 -13.71
C VAL A 136 -4.11 6.39 -13.78
N ASN A 137 -4.73 6.18 -14.95
CA ASN A 137 -6.15 6.45 -15.21
C ASN A 137 -6.58 7.92 -15.05
N ASP A 138 -5.84 8.84 -15.68
CA ASP A 138 -6.13 10.27 -15.74
C ASP A 138 -6.40 10.74 -17.19
N PRO A 139 -7.55 10.36 -17.80
CA PRO A 139 -7.84 10.62 -19.21
C PRO A 139 -7.86 12.12 -19.54
N HIS A 140 -8.28 12.95 -18.58
CA HIS A 140 -8.36 14.40 -18.72
C HIS A 140 -7.11 15.15 -18.23
N ARG A 141 -6.02 14.44 -17.93
CA ARG A 141 -4.72 15.04 -17.61
C ARG A 141 -4.75 16.01 -16.42
N ARG A 142 -5.65 15.77 -15.45
CA ARG A 142 -5.79 16.57 -14.22
C ARG A 142 -4.67 16.30 -13.21
N ILE A 143 -4.07 15.13 -13.27
CA ILE A 143 -2.88 14.80 -12.50
C ILE A 143 -1.68 15.41 -13.21
N SER A 144 -0.92 16.20 -12.46
CA SER A 144 0.29 16.80 -13.00
C SER A 144 1.42 15.77 -13.15
N ASN A 145 2.43 16.09 -13.98
CA ASN A 145 3.58 15.20 -14.20
C ASN A 145 4.26 14.76 -12.90
N MET A 146 4.44 15.71 -11.97
CA MET A 146 4.84 15.48 -10.58
C MET A 146 3.87 16.27 -9.70
N HIS A 147 2.87 15.60 -9.14
CA HIS A 147 1.71 16.23 -8.51
C HIS A 147 2.01 16.67 -7.07
N PHE A 148 2.48 15.75 -6.25
CA PHE A 148 2.89 16.00 -4.87
C PHE A 148 4.03 15.04 -4.51
N SER A 149 4.67 15.27 -3.37
CA SER A 149 5.58 14.32 -2.76
C SER A 149 5.23 14.07 -1.30
N ILE A 150 5.66 12.93 -0.79
CA ILE A 150 5.69 12.63 0.64
C ILE A 150 7.14 12.44 1.04
N SER A 151 7.60 13.22 2.00
CA SER A 151 8.92 13.09 2.61
C SER A 151 8.77 12.99 4.13
N ILE A 152 9.88 12.94 4.86
CA ILE A 152 9.87 13.07 6.33
C ILE A 152 10.49 14.41 6.74
N ASN A 153 10.07 14.94 7.89
CA ASN A 153 10.75 16.06 8.54
C ASN A 153 11.92 15.58 9.42
N GLU A 154 12.59 16.50 10.11
CA GLU A 154 13.71 16.21 11.03
C GLU A 154 13.34 15.25 12.18
N ASP A 155 12.07 15.21 12.57
CA ASP A 155 11.54 14.29 13.57
C ASP A 155 11.16 12.91 12.99
N GLY A 156 11.37 12.69 11.68
CA GLY A 156 10.95 11.49 10.98
C GLY A 156 9.44 11.40 10.73
N THR A 157 8.70 12.50 10.91
CA THR A 157 7.24 12.53 10.69
C THR A 157 6.95 12.77 9.20
N PRO A 158 6.01 12.03 8.57
CA PRO A 158 5.68 12.23 7.17
C PRO A 158 5.07 13.61 6.93
N ILE A 159 5.54 14.28 5.89
CA ILE A 159 5.04 15.55 5.39
C ILE A 159 4.66 15.39 3.92
N ILE A 160 3.54 15.98 3.51
CA ILE A 160 3.13 16.07 2.11
C ILE A 160 3.44 17.46 1.58
N GLU A 161 4.05 17.55 0.41
CA GLU A 161 4.32 18.80 -0.30
C GLU A 161 3.63 18.80 -1.66
N HIS A 162 2.80 19.81 -1.92
CA HIS A 162 2.14 19.98 -3.21
C HIS A 162 3.03 20.77 -4.18
N HIS A 163 3.15 20.29 -5.42
CA HIS A 163 4.09 20.87 -6.38
C HIS A 163 3.46 21.68 -7.53
N LEU A 164 2.17 21.56 -7.87
CA LEU A 164 1.62 22.11 -9.12
C LEU A 164 0.20 22.74 -9.00
N THR A 165 -0.60 22.68 -10.07
CA THR A 165 -1.72 23.62 -10.35
C THR A 165 -3.11 23.10 -9.95
N ASN A 166 -3.33 21.78 -10.01
CA ASN A 166 -4.57 21.17 -9.54
C ASN A 166 -4.33 20.71 -8.11
N GLY A 167 -5.13 21.20 -7.16
CA GLY A 167 -4.83 21.04 -5.74
C GLY A 167 -4.91 19.59 -5.27
N THR A 168 -4.13 19.29 -4.23
CA THR A 168 -4.27 18.07 -3.44
C THR A 168 -5.07 18.43 -2.19
N VAL A 169 -6.15 17.72 -1.88
CA VAL A 169 -6.95 17.98 -0.67
C VAL A 169 -6.58 16.96 0.39
N VAL A 170 -6.18 17.41 1.57
CA VAL A 170 -5.82 16.53 2.68
C VAL A 170 -6.75 16.83 3.85
N ASP A 171 -7.60 15.86 4.19
CA ASP A 171 -8.64 15.98 5.23
C ASP A 171 -9.48 17.28 5.11
N GLY A 172 -9.87 17.62 3.87
CA GLY A 172 -10.64 18.83 3.57
C GLY A 172 -9.79 20.10 3.40
N GLN A 173 -8.50 20.10 3.76
CA GLN A 173 -7.60 21.22 3.52
C GLN A 173 -6.99 21.13 2.11
N MET A 174 -7.30 22.10 1.26
CA MET A 174 -6.71 22.19 -0.08
C MET A 174 -5.27 22.69 0.00
N LEU A 175 -4.32 21.85 -0.42
CA LEU A 175 -2.95 22.23 -0.72
C LEU A 175 -2.91 22.78 -2.14
N ASP A 176 -2.46 24.02 -2.28
CA ASP A 176 -2.40 24.74 -3.54
C ASP A 176 -1.07 25.50 -3.56
N ARG A 177 -0.48 25.72 -4.74
CA ARG A 177 0.68 26.60 -4.93
C ARG A 177 0.31 27.95 -5.54
N ASN A 178 -0.95 28.12 -5.95
CA ASN A 178 -1.40 29.30 -6.65
C ASN A 178 -1.67 30.47 -5.69
N LEU A 179 -0.61 31.24 -5.41
CA LEU A 179 -0.65 32.55 -4.74
C LEU A 179 -1.49 33.60 -5.51
N THR A 180 -1.84 33.32 -6.76
CA THR A 180 -2.44 34.29 -7.70
C THR A 180 -3.86 33.93 -8.16
N ALA A 181 -4.49 32.90 -7.57
CA ALA A 181 -5.89 32.60 -7.87
C ALA A 181 -6.75 33.80 -7.44
N LYS A 182 -7.17 34.61 -8.43
CA LYS A 182 -7.94 35.86 -8.28
C LYS A 182 -9.02 35.69 -7.20
N GLY A 183 -8.83 36.34 -6.05
CA GLY A 183 -9.83 36.41 -4.97
C GLY A 183 -9.54 35.59 -3.72
N LYS A 184 -8.49 34.75 -3.66
CA LYS A 184 -8.06 34.11 -2.40
C LYS A 184 -7.01 34.99 -1.69
N THR A 185 -7.40 35.65 -0.61
CA THR A 185 -6.51 36.50 0.24
C THR A 185 -5.89 35.75 1.42
N GLY A 186 -5.98 34.42 1.44
CA GLY A 186 -5.48 33.59 2.53
C GLY A 186 -4.07 33.05 2.28
N PRO A 187 -3.33 32.67 3.33
CA PRO A 187 -2.03 32.03 3.20
C PRO A 187 -2.17 30.71 2.42
N THR A 188 -1.29 30.53 1.43
CA THR A 188 -1.22 29.33 0.60
C THR A 188 -0.53 28.21 1.38
N VAL A 189 -1.25 27.11 1.63
CA VAL A 189 -0.68 25.93 2.30
C VAL A 189 -0.12 25.00 1.23
N THR A 190 1.21 24.92 1.14
CA THR A 190 1.88 24.02 0.17
C THR A 190 2.42 22.76 0.84
N LYS A 191 2.50 22.74 2.17
CA LYS A 191 3.04 21.64 2.98
C LYS A 191 2.13 21.35 4.15
N LEU A 192 1.97 20.07 4.49
CA LEU A 192 1.20 19.64 5.64
C LEU A 192 1.82 18.39 6.27
N THR A 193 1.83 18.31 7.59
CA THR A 193 2.21 17.10 8.32
C THR A 193 1.09 16.06 8.22
N LEU A 194 1.44 14.84 7.82
CA LEU A 194 0.49 13.74 7.73
C LEU A 194 0.39 13.01 9.07
N VAL A 195 -0.85 12.71 9.47
CA VAL A 195 -1.18 11.93 10.67
C VAL A 195 -1.99 10.71 10.25
N SER A 196 -1.83 9.60 10.98
CA SER A 196 -2.64 8.39 10.79
C SER A 196 -4.14 8.73 10.81
N GLY A 197 -4.89 8.20 9.84
CA GLY A 197 -6.31 8.42 9.67
C GLY A 197 -6.67 9.50 8.64
N MET A 198 -5.77 10.46 8.36
CA MET A 198 -5.99 11.51 7.35
C MET A 198 -6.21 10.91 5.97
N VAL A 199 -7.00 11.61 5.14
CA VAL A 199 -7.27 11.20 3.75
C VAL A 199 -6.62 12.19 2.79
N VAL A 200 -5.71 11.71 1.96
CA VAL A 200 -5.19 12.43 0.80
C VAL A 200 -6.12 12.18 -0.37
N ASN A 201 -6.74 13.24 -0.88
CA ASN A 201 -7.64 13.24 -2.03
C ASN A 201 -7.01 14.03 -3.18
N ILE A 202 -7.00 13.46 -4.38
CA ILE A 202 -6.67 14.17 -5.62
C ILE A 202 -7.95 14.27 -6.45
N PRO A 203 -8.59 15.45 -6.50
CA PRO A 203 -9.80 15.65 -7.26
C PRO A 203 -9.56 15.45 -8.76
N LEU A 204 -10.37 14.63 -9.40
CA LEU A 204 -10.35 14.42 -10.85
C LEU A 204 -11.51 15.16 -11.52
N HIS A 205 -11.91 14.72 -12.71
CA HIS A 205 -12.99 15.34 -13.49
C HIS A 205 -14.38 14.90 -13.03
N ASP A 206 -14.46 13.72 -12.45
CA ASP A 206 -15.63 13.14 -11.82
C ASP A 206 -15.26 12.77 -10.38
N VAL A 207 -16.07 13.21 -9.43
CA VAL A 207 -15.88 12.96 -8.00
C VAL A 207 -15.92 11.46 -7.64
N THR A 208 -16.55 10.65 -8.49
CA THR A 208 -16.56 9.19 -8.37
C THR A 208 -15.22 8.56 -8.73
N LEU A 209 -14.39 9.29 -9.49
CA LEU A 209 -13.06 8.87 -9.93
C LEU A 209 -11.92 9.47 -9.09
N ASP A 210 -12.22 10.39 -8.17
CA ASP A 210 -11.25 10.97 -7.23
C ASP A 210 -10.35 9.91 -6.61
N LEU A 211 -9.04 10.18 -6.59
CA LEU A 211 -8.05 9.30 -5.97
C LEU A 211 -7.95 9.60 -4.48
N LYS A 212 -8.34 8.64 -3.63
CA LYS A 212 -8.37 8.79 -2.17
C LYS A 212 -7.51 7.74 -1.48
N PHE A 213 -6.53 8.20 -0.71
CA PHE A 213 -5.66 7.37 0.11
C PHE A 213 -5.81 7.73 1.58
N ARG A 214 -6.06 6.75 2.44
CA ARG A 214 -6.00 6.92 3.90
C ARG A 214 -4.59 6.65 4.39
N VAL A 215 -4.02 7.61 5.09
CA VAL A 215 -2.68 7.50 5.66
C VAL A 215 -2.72 6.67 6.93
N GLN A 216 -1.76 5.75 7.10
CA GLN A 216 -1.49 5.07 8.35
C GLN A 216 0.01 5.15 8.67
N THR A 217 0.35 5.70 9.83
CA THR A 217 1.73 5.63 10.35
C THR A 217 1.85 4.40 11.26
N PRO A 218 2.94 3.62 11.17
CA PRO A 218 3.15 2.48 12.06
C PRO A 218 3.13 2.88 13.52
N ASN A 219 2.44 2.10 14.36
CA ASN A 219 2.63 2.20 15.80
C ASN A 219 3.95 1.51 16.14
N ARG A 220 4.82 2.22 16.87
CA ARG A 220 6.17 1.77 17.19
C ARG A 220 6.32 1.69 18.70
N ASP A 221 6.86 0.58 19.18
CA ASP A 221 7.33 0.48 20.55
C ASP A 221 8.60 1.33 20.78
N VAL A 222 9.14 1.30 21.99
CA VAL A 222 10.32 2.11 22.35
C VAL A 222 11.54 1.75 21.50
N ILE A 223 11.78 0.47 21.24
CA ILE A 223 12.95 0.00 20.49
C ILE A 223 12.80 0.37 19.01
N GLN A 224 11.62 0.12 18.44
CA GLN A 224 11.30 0.44 17.05
C GLN A 224 11.33 1.96 16.79
N LYS A 225 10.94 2.78 17.76
CA LYS A 225 11.05 4.24 17.67
C LYS A 225 12.51 4.69 17.56
N GLU A 226 13.40 4.13 18.38
CA GLU A 226 14.82 4.49 18.35
C GLU A 226 15.47 4.08 17.02
N ILE A 227 15.20 2.86 16.56
CA ILE A 227 15.69 2.37 15.26
C ILE A 227 15.17 3.26 14.12
N TYR A 228 13.87 3.57 14.12
CA TYR A 228 13.27 4.44 13.10
C TYR A 228 13.89 5.85 13.13
N ALA A 229 14.08 6.44 14.32
CA ALA A 229 14.68 7.76 14.46
C ALA A 229 16.11 7.80 13.92
N GLN A 230 16.91 6.74 14.16
CA GLN A 230 18.26 6.64 13.62
C GLN A 230 18.25 6.48 12.09
N ASN A 231 17.36 5.65 11.56
CA ASN A 231 17.18 5.47 10.12
C ASN A 231 16.73 6.78 9.45
N ALA A 232 15.80 7.51 10.07
CA ALA A 232 15.28 8.78 9.57
C ALA A 232 16.38 9.85 9.48
N LYS A 233 17.25 9.94 10.48
CA LYS A 233 18.43 10.83 10.43
C LYS A 233 19.34 10.50 9.26
N ASN A 234 19.61 9.21 9.04
CA ASN A 234 20.45 8.76 7.92
C ASN A 234 19.78 9.00 6.55
N PHE A 235 18.45 9.03 6.49
CA PHE A 235 17.69 9.28 5.27
C PHE A 235 17.71 10.75 4.83
N LEU A 236 17.88 11.67 5.79
CA LEU A 236 17.90 13.12 5.56
C LEU A 236 19.28 13.68 5.19
N ILE A 237 20.33 12.86 5.29
CA ILE A 237 21.73 13.21 4.98
C ILE A 237 22.08 12.78 3.56
#